data_AF-A0A9D7ZPH3-F1
#
_entry.id   AF-A0A9D7ZPH3-F1
#
_cell.length_a   1.000
_cell.length_b   1.000
_cell.length_c   1.000
_cell.angle_alpha   90.00
_cell.angle_beta   90.00
_cell.angle_gamma   90.00
#
_symmetry.space_group_name_H-M   'P 1'
#
loop_
_entity.id
_entity.type
_entity.pdbx_description
1 polymer ?
#
loop_
_entity_poly.entity_id
_entity_poly.type
_entity_poly.pdbx_seq_one_letter_code
_entity_poly.pdbx_strand_id
1 'polypeptide(L)'
;MIKTVKKSPQKRVSRPKVSVDGPRPVDMHVGQRLRLRRTLLGISQEQLGESVGLTFQQIQKYERGANRISASRLYEFCQILDVSITFFFDEMTKDVEKTKGAFSKTLSDQAQSVLQDDSMTRRETLELVRAYYKIANPSVRKRLYELIRSIEKV
;
A
#
# COMPACT_ATOMS: atom_id res chain seq x y z
N MET A 1 37.22 -48.55 24.89
CA MET A 1 35.95 -47.93 25.33
C MET A 1 36.08 -46.41 25.26
N ILE A 2 35.40 -45.79 24.30
CA ILE A 2 35.45 -44.34 24.04
C ILE A 2 34.49 -43.64 24.99
N LYS A 3 34.98 -42.74 25.85
CA LYS A 3 34.15 -41.95 26.77
C LYS A 3 33.41 -40.86 25.99
N THR A 4 32.08 -40.91 26.00
CA THR A 4 31.18 -39.90 25.44
C THR A 4 31.17 -38.64 26.30
N VAL A 5 31.59 -37.51 25.72
CA VAL A 5 31.50 -36.18 26.35
C VAL A 5 30.05 -35.70 26.25
N LYS A 6 29.34 -35.63 27.38
CA LYS A 6 28.02 -34.99 27.47
C LYS A 6 28.18 -33.47 27.31
N LYS A 7 27.67 -32.93 26.20
CA LYS A 7 27.66 -31.49 25.91
C LYS A 7 26.54 -30.83 26.72
N SER A 8 26.90 -29.90 27.61
CA SER A 8 25.98 -29.12 28.45
C SER A 8 24.98 -28.34 27.59
N PRO A 9 23.72 -28.16 28.02
CA PRO A 9 22.72 -27.44 27.24
C PRO A 9 23.09 -25.97 27.13
N GLN A 10 23.51 -25.54 25.94
CA GLN A 10 23.80 -24.14 25.65
C GLN A 10 22.49 -23.34 25.76
N LYS A 11 22.41 -22.51 26.80
CA LYS A 11 21.33 -21.55 27.04
C LYS A 11 21.24 -20.67 25.79
N ARG A 12 20.18 -20.84 24.98
CA ARG A 12 19.92 -20.01 23.80
C ARG A 12 19.83 -18.57 24.27
N VAL A 13 20.86 -17.77 23.98
CA VAL A 13 20.82 -16.32 24.20
C VAL A 13 19.73 -15.80 23.28
N SER A 14 18.56 -15.47 23.85
CA SER A 14 17.47 -14.86 23.12
C SER A 14 17.97 -13.52 22.59
N ARG A 15 18.26 -13.46 21.28
CA ARG A 15 18.53 -12.18 20.63
C ARG A 15 17.39 -11.22 20.95
N PRO A 16 17.68 -9.98 21.39
CA PRO A 16 16.62 -9.00 21.63
C PRO A 16 15.80 -8.87 20.34
N LYS A 17 14.50 -9.10 20.44
CA LYS A 17 13.58 -8.84 19.34
C LYS A 17 13.63 -7.34 19.13
N VAL A 18 14.26 -6.89 18.05
CA VAL A 18 14.30 -5.47 17.67
C VAL A 18 12.87 -5.07 17.31
N SER A 19 12.03 -4.82 18.31
CA SER A 19 10.80 -4.05 18.17
C SER A 19 11.19 -2.59 18.26
N VAL A 20 11.84 -2.10 17.20
CA VAL A 20 12.12 -0.68 17.01
C VAL A 20 10.97 -0.12 16.19
N ASP A 21 10.08 0.53 16.92
CA ASP A 21 9.29 1.69 16.55
C ASP A 21 8.57 1.72 15.20
N GLY A 22 7.25 1.58 15.27
CA GLY A 22 6.30 2.03 14.26
C GLY A 22 6.31 1.28 12.92
N PRO A 23 5.23 1.41 12.12
CA PRO A 23 5.27 1.07 10.70
C PRO A 23 6.43 1.78 10.00
N ARG A 24 7.17 1.11 9.13
CA ARG A 24 8.15 1.81 8.28
C ARG A 24 7.39 2.72 7.30
N PRO A 25 7.98 3.84 6.87
CA PRO A 25 7.34 4.72 5.88
C PRO A 25 6.90 3.96 4.61
N VAL A 26 7.70 2.99 4.17
CA VAL A 26 7.37 2.11 3.04
C VAL A 26 6.13 1.26 3.31
N ASP A 27 6.04 0.64 4.49
CA ASP A 27 4.90 -0.21 4.86
C ASP A 27 3.60 0.63 4.93
N MET A 28 3.68 1.87 5.43
CA MET A 28 2.55 2.80 5.46
C MET A 28 2.11 3.21 4.06
N HIS A 29 3.06 3.58 3.20
CA HIS A 29 2.77 4.01 1.84
C HIS A 29 2.11 2.88 1.03
N VAL A 30 2.70 1.68 1.06
CA VAL A 30 2.12 0.51 0.38
C VAL A 30 0.70 0.23 0.89
N GLY A 31 0.47 0.31 2.21
CA GLY A 31 -0.85 0.18 2.81
C GLY A 31 -1.86 1.25 2.33
N GLN A 32 -1.41 2.50 2.19
CA GLN A 32 -2.24 3.59 1.66
C GLN A 32 -2.60 3.37 0.19
N ARG A 33 -1.65 2.93 -0.65
CA ARG A 33 -1.91 2.59 -2.06
C ARG A 33 -2.90 1.42 -2.18
N LEU A 34 -2.77 0.39 -1.33
CA LEU A 34 -3.72 -0.72 -1.24
C LEU A 34 -5.14 -0.22 -0.95
N ARG A 35 -5.30 0.61 0.09
CA ARG A 35 -6.58 1.21 0.48
C ARG A 35 -7.16 2.07 -0.64
N LEU A 36 -6.35 2.96 -1.21
CA LEU A 36 -6.76 3.86 -2.28
C LEU A 36 -7.37 3.06 -3.43
N ARG A 37 -6.63 2.07 -3.93
CA ARG A 37 -7.07 1.26 -5.06
C ARG A 37 -8.32 0.46 -4.76
N ARG A 38 -8.39 -0.17 -3.58
CA ARG A 38 -9.57 -0.88 -3.11
C ARG A 38 -10.81 0.03 -3.11
N THR A 39 -10.69 1.26 -2.58
CA THR A 39 -11.82 2.22 -2.53
C THR A 39 -12.24 2.78 -3.89
N LEU A 40 -11.30 2.84 -4.85
CA LEU A 40 -11.57 3.21 -6.24
C LEU A 40 -12.39 2.13 -6.94
N LEU A 41 -12.08 0.85 -6.68
CA LEU A 41 -12.86 -0.29 -7.16
C LEU A 41 -14.20 -0.47 -6.43
N GLY A 42 -14.40 0.24 -5.30
CA GLY A 42 -15.64 0.21 -4.54
C GLY A 42 -15.85 -1.07 -3.73
N ILE A 43 -14.80 -1.86 -3.49
CA ILE A 43 -14.88 -3.11 -2.73
C ILE A 43 -14.54 -2.87 -1.24
N SER A 44 -15.16 -3.64 -0.34
CA SER A 44 -14.92 -3.56 1.10
C SER A 44 -13.62 -4.28 1.51
N GLN A 45 -13.17 -4.06 2.75
CA GLN A 45 -11.99 -4.76 3.28
C GLN A 45 -12.28 -6.26 3.46
N GLU A 46 -13.52 -6.64 3.79
CA GLU A 46 -13.99 -8.03 3.83
C GLU A 46 -13.88 -8.68 2.45
N GLN A 47 -14.44 -8.03 1.42
CA GLN A 47 -14.40 -8.55 0.04
C GLN A 47 -12.98 -8.70 -0.50
N LEU A 48 -12.10 -7.74 -0.21
CA LEU A 48 -10.68 -7.86 -0.57
C LEU A 48 -10.03 -9.02 0.20
N GLY A 49 -10.33 -9.15 1.50
CA GLY A 49 -9.82 -10.23 2.35
C GLY A 49 -10.22 -11.60 1.82
N GLU A 50 -11.50 -11.81 1.52
CA GLU A 50 -12.03 -13.05 0.95
C GLU A 50 -11.32 -13.44 -0.35
N SER A 51 -11.05 -12.46 -1.21
CA SER A 51 -10.38 -12.68 -2.50
C SER A 51 -8.93 -13.20 -2.38
N VAL A 52 -8.26 -12.94 -1.25
CA VAL A 52 -6.90 -13.45 -0.94
C VAL A 52 -6.88 -14.48 0.19
N GLY A 53 -8.04 -14.88 0.74
CA GLY A 53 -8.11 -15.77 1.90
C GLY A 53 -7.50 -15.15 3.18
N LEU A 54 -7.73 -13.86 3.41
CA LEU A 54 -7.32 -13.13 4.61
C LEU A 54 -8.55 -12.58 5.35
N THR A 55 -8.40 -12.37 6.66
CA THR A 55 -9.46 -11.73 7.45
C THR A 55 -9.51 -10.23 7.20
N PHE A 56 -10.70 -9.63 7.38
CA PHE A 56 -10.89 -8.19 7.39
C PHE A 56 -9.86 -7.45 8.25
N GLN A 57 -9.61 -7.94 9.46
CA GLN A 57 -8.65 -7.34 10.39
C GLN A 57 -7.22 -7.34 9.83
N GLN A 58 -6.85 -8.37 9.07
CA GLN A 58 -5.53 -8.45 8.45
C GLN A 58 -5.40 -7.43 7.32
N ILE A 59 -6.42 -7.29 6.46
CA ILE A 59 -6.48 -6.23 5.45
C ILE A 59 -6.38 -4.85 6.12
N GLN A 60 -7.14 -4.64 7.21
CA GLN A 60 -7.10 -3.39 7.96
C GLN A 60 -5.71 -3.09 8.57
N LYS A 61 -4.93 -4.12 8.96
CA LYS A 61 -3.55 -3.97 9.45
C LYS A 61 -2.57 -3.69 8.31
N TYR A 62 -2.76 -4.28 7.14
CA TYR A 62 -1.98 -3.97 5.93
C TYR A 62 -2.23 -2.55 5.46
N GLU A 63 -3.49 -2.10 5.38
CA GLU A 63 -3.82 -0.73 4.95
C GLU A 63 -3.28 0.35 5.90
N ARG A 64 -3.05 0.00 7.17
CA ARG A 64 -2.44 0.90 8.16
C ARG A 64 -0.91 0.78 8.25
N GLY A 65 -0.29 -0.12 7.48
CA GLY A 65 1.14 -0.42 7.54
C GLY A 65 1.60 -1.10 8.83
N ALA A 66 0.68 -1.46 9.73
CA ALA A 66 0.99 -2.11 11.01
C ALA A 66 1.58 -3.51 10.79
N ASN A 67 1.13 -4.20 9.74
CA ASN A 67 1.72 -5.45 9.28
C ASN A 67 2.36 -5.25 7.90
N ARG A 68 3.54 -5.83 7.70
CA ARG A 68 4.18 -5.86 6.39
C ARG A 68 3.46 -6.81 5.45
N ILE A 69 3.38 -6.41 4.18
CA ILE A 69 2.89 -7.26 3.10
C ILE A 69 4.07 -7.99 2.51
N SER A 70 4.02 -9.32 2.44
CA SER A 70 5.06 -10.11 1.77
C SER A 70 4.98 -9.93 0.25
N ALA A 71 6.08 -10.18 -0.46
CA ALA A 71 6.11 -10.08 -1.92
C ALA A 71 5.03 -10.94 -2.61
N SER A 72 4.79 -12.16 -2.09
CA SER A 72 3.72 -13.04 -2.58
C SER A 72 2.34 -12.40 -2.45
N ARG A 73 2.04 -11.79 -1.30
CA ARG A 73 0.75 -11.11 -1.07
C ARG A 73 0.63 -9.84 -1.89
N LEU A 74 1.72 -9.09 -2.06
CA LEU A 74 1.73 -7.92 -2.91
C LEU A 74 1.41 -8.30 -4.36
N TYR A 75 1.95 -9.41 -4.85
CA TYR A 75 1.65 -9.95 -6.18
C TYR A 75 0.19 -10.40 -6.33
N GLU A 76 -0.38 -11.08 -5.33
CA GLU A 76 -1.82 -11.42 -5.34
C GLU A 76 -2.70 -10.17 -5.38
N PHE A 77 -2.36 -9.14 -4.60
CA PHE A 77 -3.08 -7.86 -4.64
C PHE A 77 -2.99 -7.17 -6.00
N CYS A 78 -1.86 -7.27 -6.71
CA CYS A 78 -1.74 -6.73 -8.07
C CYS A 78 -2.78 -7.35 -9.02
N GLN A 79 -2.97 -8.66 -8.93
CA GLN A 79 -3.93 -9.38 -9.78
C GLN A 79 -5.38 -9.00 -9.46
N ILE A 80 -5.74 -8.97 -8.17
CA ILE A 80 -7.11 -8.69 -7.73
C ILE A 80 -7.49 -7.23 -7.98
N LEU A 81 -6.53 -6.32 -7.81
CA LEU A 81 -6.75 -4.89 -7.96
C LEU A 81 -6.50 -4.38 -9.38
N ASP A 82 -6.07 -5.25 -10.29
CA ASP A 82 -5.73 -4.95 -11.68
C ASP A 82 -4.76 -3.76 -11.79
N VAL A 83 -3.60 -3.89 -11.13
CA VAL A 83 -2.52 -2.89 -11.12
C VAL A 83 -1.15 -3.53 -11.27
N SER A 84 -0.21 -2.79 -11.87
CA SER A 84 1.21 -3.15 -11.84
C SER A 84 1.76 -3.07 -10.42
N ILE A 85 2.79 -3.88 -10.10
CA ILE A 85 3.47 -3.82 -8.78
C ILE A 85 4.09 -2.45 -8.50
N THR A 86 4.47 -1.71 -9.54
CA THR A 86 5.00 -0.34 -9.43
C THR A 86 4.00 0.62 -8.78
N PHE A 87 2.70 0.39 -8.98
CA PHE A 87 1.62 1.21 -8.41
C PHE A 87 1.72 1.39 -6.90
N PHE A 88 2.23 0.38 -6.19
CA PHE A 88 2.38 0.40 -4.73
C PHE A 88 3.54 1.27 -4.23
N PHE A 89 4.39 1.76 -5.13
CA PHE A 89 5.56 2.58 -4.84
C PHE A 89 5.56 3.93 -5.58
N ASP A 90 4.58 4.18 -6.45
CA ASP A 90 4.41 5.47 -7.12
C ASP A 90 4.22 6.60 -6.09
N GLU A 91 4.74 7.80 -6.41
CA GLU A 91 4.67 8.98 -5.54
C GLU A 91 5.41 8.83 -4.20
N MET A 92 6.16 7.75 -4.00
CA MET A 92 7.11 7.64 -2.90
C MET A 92 8.26 8.63 -3.16
N THR A 93 8.29 9.73 -2.40
CA THR A 93 9.39 10.70 -2.44
C THR A 93 10.73 10.01 -2.19
N LYS A 94 11.76 10.38 -2.98
CA LYS A 94 13.13 9.85 -2.88
C LYS A 94 13.76 10.06 -1.48
N ASP A 95 13.16 10.87 -0.62
CA ASP A 95 13.61 11.06 0.77
C ASP A 95 13.43 9.83 1.66
N VAL A 96 12.64 8.83 1.25
CA VAL A 96 12.56 7.53 1.93
C VAL A 96 13.86 6.72 1.77
N GLU A 97 14.65 6.97 0.70
CA GLU A 97 15.98 6.36 0.55
C GLU A 97 17.01 6.94 1.52
N LYS A 98 16.80 8.17 2.02
CA LYS A 98 17.69 8.84 2.98
C LYS A 98 17.43 8.45 4.43
N THR A 99 16.37 7.72 4.75
CA THR A 99 16.03 7.32 6.13
C THR A 99 16.86 6.12 6.63
N LYS A 100 18.17 6.10 6.36
CA LYS A 100 19.15 5.44 7.23
C LYS A 100 19.52 6.43 8.34
N GLY A 101 18.65 6.56 9.33
CA GLY A 101 18.96 7.25 10.58
C GLY A 101 18.51 8.70 10.64
N ALA A 102 17.26 8.92 11.05
CA ALA A 102 16.85 10.10 11.81
C ALA A 102 15.44 9.84 12.32
N PHE A 103 15.35 9.35 13.55
CA PHE A 103 14.16 9.58 14.35
C PHE A 103 14.11 11.06 14.71
N SER A 104 12.90 11.59 14.84
CA SER A 104 12.54 12.89 15.41
C SER A 104 12.22 14.01 14.40
N LYS A 105 10.91 14.25 14.33
CA LYS A 105 10.27 15.56 14.49
C LYS A 105 10.19 16.45 13.24
N THR A 106 9.03 17.10 13.14
CA THR A 106 8.62 18.11 12.15
C THR A 106 8.27 17.46 10.80
N LEU A 107 7.05 17.54 10.25
CA LEU A 107 6.24 18.74 10.03
C LEU A 107 4.75 18.37 9.94
N SER A 108 4.01 18.61 11.01
CA SER A 108 2.55 18.62 11.02
C SER A 108 1.94 19.93 10.46
N ASP A 109 2.75 20.89 10.01
CA ASP A 109 2.25 22.23 9.63
C ASP A 109 2.52 22.65 8.17
N GLN A 110 2.98 21.74 7.30
CA GLN A 110 3.21 22.04 5.87
C GLN A 110 2.30 21.24 4.92
N ALA A 111 1.56 20.26 5.44
CA ALA A 111 0.52 19.57 4.66
C ALA A 111 -0.78 20.38 4.51
N GLN A 112 -0.93 21.48 5.25
CA GLN A 112 -2.14 22.32 5.23
C GLN A 112 -2.12 23.45 4.20
N SER A 113 -0.97 23.79 3.59
CA SER A 113 -0.89 24.90 2.62
C SER A 113 -0.84 24.49 1.14
N VAL A 114 -0.89 23.19 0.83
CA VAL A 114 -0.99 22.67 -0.56
C VAL A 114 -2.34 21.99 -0.83
N LEU A 115 -3.20 21.87 0.18
CA LEU A 115 -4.52 21.21 0.08
C LEU A 115 -5.68 22.17 -0.15
N GLN A 116 -5.40 23.42 -0.50
CA GLN A 116 -6.36 24.37 -1.08
C GLN A 116 -6.42 24.21 -2.61
N ASP A 117 -6.56 22.97 -3.09
CA ASP A 117 -7.07 22.72 -4.43
C ASP A 117 -8.08 21.59 -4.35
N ASP A 118 -9.26 22.03 -3.93
CA ASP A 118 -10.56 21.52 -4.30
C ASP A 118 -11.00 20.13 -3.80
N SER A 119 -11.62 20.13 -2.61
CA SER A 119 -12.37 18.99 -2.08
C SER A 119 -13.47 18.51 -3.05
N MET A 120 -13.95 19.36 -3.98
CA MET A 120 -14.91 18.98 -5.01
C MET A 120 -14.23 18.23 -6.17
N THR A 121 -13.12 18.74 -6.70
CA THR A 121 -12.36 18.06 -7.77
C THR A 121 -11.88 16.67 -7.36
N ARG A 122 -11.50 16.50 -6.08
CA ARG A 122 -11.15 15.17 -5.56
C ARG A 122 -12.33 14.20 -5.59
N ARG A 123 -13.54 14.66 -5.30
CA ARG A 123 -14.75 13.83 -5.33
C ARG A 123 -15.14 13.48 -6.76
N GLU A 124 -15.11 14.46 -7.67
CA GLU A 124 -15.39 14.26 -9.10
C GLU A 124 -14.40 13.29 -9.74
N THR A 125 -13.10 13.42 -9.40
CA THR A 125 -12.06 12.50 -9.88
C THR A 125 -12.34 11.06 -9.42
N LEU A 126 -12.72 10.87 -8.16
CA LEU A 126 -13.07 9.54 -7.64
C LEU A 126 -14.32 8.96 -8.31
N GLU A 127 -15.34 9.78 -8.58
CA GLU A 127 -16.55 9.36 -9.29
C GLU A 127 -16.25 9.01 -10.76
N LEU A 128 -15.40 9.79 -11.44
CA LEU A 128 -14.94 9.51 -12.79
C LEU A 128 -14.21 8.17 -12.87
N VAL A 129 -13.27 7.91 -11.96
CA VAL A 129 -12.53 6.64 -11.93
C VAL A 129 -13.48 5.47 -11.67
N ARG A 130 -14.43 5.61 -10.74
CA ARG A 130 -15.46 4.58 -10.48
C ARG A 130 -16.34 4.32 -11.69
N ALA A 131 -16.79 5.38 -12.37
CA ALA A 131 -17.60 5.27 -13.58
C ALA A 131 -16.82 4.59 -14.71
N TYR A 132 -15.54 4.92 -14.87
CA TYR A 132 -14.65 4.31 -15.85
C TYR A 132 -14.55 2.79 -15.70
N TYR A 133 -14.42 2.27 -14.47
CA TYR A 133 -14.37 0.83 -14.21
C TYR A 133 -15.71 0.12 -14.44
N LYS A 134 -16.85 0.82 -14.37
CA LYS A 134 -18.18 0.26 -14.67
C LYS A 134 -18.44 0.08 -16.17
N ILE A 135 -17.63 0.66 -17.05
CA ILE A 135 -17.80 0.53 -18.50
C ILE A 135 -17.40 -0.87 -18.94
N ALA A 136 -18.38 -1.73 -19.21
CA ALA A 136 -18.14 -3.13 -19.62
C ALA A 136 -17.51 -3.25 -21.02
N ASN A 137 -17.83 -2.34 -21.94
CA ASN A 137 -17.33 -2.39 -23.32
C ASN A 137 -15.90 -1.81 -23.42
N PRO A 138 -14.87 -2.62 -23.78
CA PRO A 138 -13.48 -2.16 -23.85
C PRO A 138 -13.25 -1.06 -24.88
N SER A 139 -13.98 -1.08 -26.00
CA SER A 139 -13.87 -0.08 -27.07
C SER A 139 -14.35 1.29 -26.62
N VAL A 140 -15.41 1.33 -25.80
CA VAL A 140 -15.92 2.59 -25.22
C VAL A 140 -14.92 3.16 -24.22
N ARG A 141 -14.36 2.28 -23.38
CA ARG A 141 -13.33 2.66 -22.40
C ARG A 141 -12.09 3.27 -23.08
N LYS A 142 -11.65 2.67 -24.19
CA LYS A 142 -10.54 3.17 -25.01
C LYS A 142 -10.83 4.56 -25.60
N ARG A 143 -12.02 4.77 -26.17
CA ARG A 143 -12.42 6.10 -26.70
C ARG A 143 -12.45 7.18 -25.63
N LEU A 144 -12.94 6.86 -24.42
CA LEU A 144 -12.95 7.78 -23.30
C LEU A 144 -11.52 8.16 -22.86
N TYR A 145 -10.62 7.18 -22.80
CA TYR A 145 -9.20 7.44 -22.55
C TYR A 145 -8.57 8.34 -23.62
N GLU A 146 -8.83 8.07 -24.90
CA GLU A 146 -8.34 8.89 -26.02
C GLU A 146 -8.85 10.33 -25.95
N LEU A 147 -10.11 10.54 -25.55
CA LEU A 147 -10.71 11.87 -25.35
C LEU A 147 -10.04 12.62 -24.20
N ILE A 148 -9.91 11.98 -23.03
CA ILE A 148 -9.25 12.62 -21.86
C ILE A 148 -7.81 13.01 -22.24
N ARG A 149 -7.10 12.12 -22.93
CA ARG A 149 -5.73 12.36 -23.40
C ARG A 149 -5.64 13.45 -24.48
N SER A 150 -6.68 13.65 -25.30
CA SER A 150 -6.68 14.71 -26.31
C SER A 150 -6.86 16.10 -25.70
N ILE A 151 -7.59 16.19 -24.60
CA ILE A 151 -7.86 17.45 -23.89
C ILE A 151 -6.69 17.83 -22.98
N GLU A 152 -5.89 16.86 -22.49
CA GLU A 152 -4.66 17.10 -21.70
C GLU A 152 -3.61 17.98 -22.42
N LYS A 153 -3.64 18.04 -23.76
CA LYS A 153 -2.65 18.77 -24.57
C LYS A 153 -3.06 20.20 -24.94
N VAL A 154 -4.19 20.69 -24.44
CA VAL A 154 -4.69 22.05 -24.66
C VAL A 154 -4.39 22.89 -23.43
#